data_AF-A0A3N5UGB3-F1
#
_entry.id   AF-A0A3N5UGB3-F1
#
_cell.length_a   1.000
_cell.length_b   1.000
_cell.length_c   1.000
_cell.angle_alpha   90.00
_cell.angle_beta   90.00
_cell.angle_gamma   90.00
#
_symmetry.space_group_name_H-M   'P 1'
#
loop_
_entity.id
_entity.type
_entity.pdbx_description
1 polymer ?
#
loop_
_entity_poly.entity_id
_entity_poly.type
_entity_poly.pdbx_seq_one_letter_code
_entity_poly.pdbx_strand_id
1 'polypeptide(L)'
;RLDVWLMGYMMPVEREFVSPEFVRLGTLLACAEQIRSGVTTFNDMYYFEEDVAKATADAGMRAVCGQTVMKFPAPDAASYDDSLQMARDFIQRWKDHPLIVPAVSPHAPYTCTAEILRATAELAKEFDVPLHTHLAETAFEVDNMRNEHGMPVIPYVKKQGLFEAKVIAAHCVHVDAGEMRTLLHAGAGVAHNPSSNLKLASGFAPVVKMLETGLNVGIGTDGPASNNDLDMFEEVRLAAFVAKAVTNDPTSLPAPWALLMATRLGAQALHIGHLTGSVETGKRADLILVDVSPLHNAPSFKRAADNAYAQIVYAGKSTDVSDVMVNGKWLMRDHQLLTLNESELLAQAAEIAKKIDAFLIAREQSVLSKLIALGGSLEQESFEVQVKVKITEADPIIQALQHPEIDLIRERHYREHDVYFFFDDPAQGRLRYREDDFIDDAKGTVTNVRTRLTLLGVKREGKFEDQVLLSRSRYLAPASQSLRFYREYFKPKSEITIEKDRLRWLIQYKDTEFFVNLDQMKEPQLGHYLEIKSRTWSRKDAEIKAQLASELLSVLDASSGEKVTEDYIDIVGEA
;
A
#
# COMPACT_ATOMS: atom_id res chain seq x y z
N ARG A 1 0.94 -7.28 -5.00
CA ARG A 1 0.51 -5.97 -5.55
C ARG A 1 0.98 -4.88 -4.59
N LEU A 2 1.27 -3.68 -5.09
CA LEU A 2 1.78 -2.55 -4.29
C LEU A 2 0.86 -2.20 -3.10
N ASP A 3 -0.46 -2.20 -3.33
CA ASP A 3 -1.49 -1.94 -2.31
C ASP A 3 -1.43 -2.94 -1.13
N VAL A 4 -1.28 -4.24 -1.38
CA VAL A 4 -1.15 -5.28 -0.34
C VAL A 4 0.10 -5.06 0.49
N TRP A 5 1.23 -4.79 -0.16
CA TRP A 5 2.50 -4.58 0.53
C TRP A 5 2.44 -3.31 1.40
N LEU A 6 1.98 -2.20 0.82
CA LEU A 6 1.93 -0.91 1.51
C LEU A 6 0.93 -0.90 2.67
N MET A 7 -0.34 -1.22 2.41
CA MET A 7 -1.41 -1.15 3.43
C MET A 7 -1.35 -2.32 4.41
N GLY A 8 -0.90 -3.49 3.94
CA GLY A 8 -0.95 -4.72 4.70
C GLY A 8 0.21 -4.90 5.67
N TYR A 9 1.41 -4.44 5.26
CA TYR A 9 2.66 -4.70 5.95
C TYR A 9 3.41 -3.41 6.33
N MET A 10 3.63 -2.50 5.38
CA MET A 10 4.46 -1.31 5.63
C MET A 10 3.80 -0.29 6.58
N MET A 11 2.66 0.29 6.20
CA MET A 11 2.00 1.33 7.01
C MET A 11 1.73 0.91 8.48
N PRO A 12 1.36 -0.35 8.77
CA PRO A 12 1.21 -0.79 10.15
C PRO A 12 2.51 -0.86 10.94
N VAL A 13 3.62 -1.29 10.31
CA VAL A 13 4.94 -1.27 10.95
C VAL A 13 5.39 0.18 11.14
N GLU A 14 5.20 1.02 10.13
CA GLU A 14 5.55 2.44 10.20
C GLU A 14 4.83 3.14 11.36
N ARG A 15 3.52 2.94 11.48
CA ARG A 15 2.71 3.53 12.56
C ARG A 15 3.18 3.12 13.95
N GLU A 16 3.66 1.90 14.11
CA GLU A 16 4.09 1.37 15.43
C GLU A 16 5.52 1.77 15.77
N PHE A 17 6.43 1.76 14.79
CA PHE A 17 7.87 1.83 15.04
C PHE A 17 8.55 3.12 14.59
N VAL A 18 7.98 3.88 13.66
CA VAL A 18 8.64 5.07 13.13
C VAL A 18 8.56 6.19 14.16
N SER A 19 9.72 6.47 14.75
CA SER A 19 10.00 7.55 15.68
C SER A 19 11.26 8.31 15.24
N PRO A 20 11.58 9.47 15.83
CA PRO A 20 12.85 10.17 15.57
C PRO A 20 14.08 9.27 15.74
N GLU A 21 14.10 8.41 16.77
CA GLU A 21 15.22 7.49 17.03
C GLU A 21 15.31 6.38 15.98
N PHE A 22 14.17 5.85 15.55
CA PHE A 22 14.10 4.86 14.47
C PHE A 22 14.66 5.45 13.17
N VAL A 23 14.21 6.64 12.80
CA VAL A 23 14.63 7.34 11.58
C VAL A 23 16.11 7.68 11.63
N ARG A 24 16.61 8.22 12.75
CA ARG A 24 18.03 8.52 12.92
C ARG A 24 18.91 7.27 12.75
N LEU A 25 18.54 6.16 13.40
CA LEU A 25 19.31 4.91 13.28
C LEU A 25 19.23 4.32 11.87
N GLY A 26 18.03 4.26 11.28
CA GLY A 26 17.82 3.77 9.92
C GLY A 26 18.60 4.59 8.89
N THR A 27 18.62 5.91 9.03
CA THR A 27 19.40 6.82 8.17
C THR A 27 20.89 6.58 8.34
N LEU A 28 21.42 6.45 9.55
CA LEU A 28 22.84 6.16 9.76
C LEU A 28 23.26 4.80 9.19
N LEU A 29 22.39 3.79 9.28
CA LEU A 29 22.60 2.48 8.66
C LEU A 29 22.64 2.61 7.13
N ALA A 30 21.68 3.31 6.54
CA ALA A 30 21.62 3.59 5.11
C ALA A 30 22.85 4.37 4.64
N CYS A 31 23.28 5.40 5.38
CA CYS A 31 24.51 6.15 5.07
C CYS A 31 25.74 5.25 5.12
N ALA A 32 25.86 4.35 6.10
CA ALA A 32 26.99 3.42 6.18
C ALA A 32 27.06 2.51 4.94
N GLU A 33 25.91 1.94 4.54
CA GLU A 33 25.81 1.11 3.34
C GLU A 33 26.13 1.91 2.06
N GLN A 34 25.54 3.09 1.91
CA GLN A 34 25.76 4.00 0.80
C GLN A 34 27.23 4.45 0.67
N ILE A 35 27.89 4.78 1.79
CA ILE A 35 29.32 5.11 1.79
C ILE A 35 30.13 3.88 1.37
N ARG A 36 29.78 2.67 1.85
CA ARG A 36 30.47 1.44 1.42
C ARG A 36 30.28 1.17 -0.08
N SER A 37 29.12 1.50 -0.65
CA SER A 37 28.80 1.27 -2.06
C SER A 37 29.17 2.42 -3.00
N GLY A 38 29.81 3.48 -2.50
CA GLY A 38 30.29 4.59 -3.32
C GLY A 38 29.25 5.67 -3.65
N VAL A 39 28.15 5.72 -2.90
CA VAL A 39 27.17 6.79 -3.01
C VAL A 39 27.66 8.00 -2.20
N THR A 40 27.70 9.16 -2.86
CA THR A 40 28.11 10.44 -2.24
C THR A 40 26.93 11.39 -2.01
N THR A 41 25.81 11.15 -2.70
CA THR A 41 24.59 11.95 -2.59
C THR A 41 23.37 11.06 -2.78
N PHE A 42 22.36 11.23 -1.92
CA PHE A 42 21.04 10.60 -2.09
C PHE A 42 19.91 11.64 -2.06
N ASN A 43 18.71 11.22 -2.46
CA ASN A 43 17.50 12.02 -2.39
C ASN A 43 16.47 11.24 -1.56
N ASP A 44 16.00 11.84 -0.46
CA ASP A 44 15.13 11.18 0.49
C ASP A 44 13.71 11.75 0.48
N MET A 45 12.77 10.90 0.86
CA MET A 45 11.39 11.23 1.12
C MET A 45 10.92 10.33 2.23
N TYR A 46 10.96 10.84 3.46
CA TYR A 46 10.47 10.07 4.61
C TYR A 46 9.80 10.98 5.63
N TYR A 47 9.54 10.41 6.81
CA TYR A 47 9.00 11.10 7.98
C TYR A 47 10.16 11.54 8.88
N PHE A 48 9.92 12.54 9.73
CA PHE A 48 10.94 13.10 10.63
C PHE A 48 12.19 13.57 9.87
N GLU A 49 11.99 14.30 8.77
CA GLU A 49 13.06 14.70 7.84
C GLU A 49 14.16 15.55 8.51
N GLU A 50 13.82 16.23 9.60
CA GLU A 50 14.79 16.89 10.48
C GLU A 50 15.85 15.93 11.03
N ASP A 51 15.43 14.75 11.48
CA ASP A 51 16.31 13.73 12.06
C ASP A 51 17.10 12.99 10.98
N VAL A 52 16.50 12.80 9.79
CA VAL A 52 17.22 12.35 8.57
C VAL A 52 18.36 13.32 8.25
N ALA A 53 18.06 14.62 8.15
CA ALA A 53 19.05 15.63 7.77
C ALA A 53 20.20 15.73 8.78
N LYS A 54 19.90 15.64 10.08
CA LYS A 54 20.92 15.58 11.15
C LYS A 54 21.80 14.35 11.00
N ALA A 55 21.20 13.16 10.93
CA ALA A 55 21.94 11.91 10.79
C ALA A 55 22.84 11.91 9.54
N THR A 56 22.32 12.43 8.44
CA THR A 56 23.04 12.56 7.17
C THR A 56 24.24 13.50 7.29
N ALA A 57 24.04 14.69 7.88
CA ALA A 57 25.09 15.66 8.10
C ALA A 57 26.16 15.13 9.07
N ASP A 58 25.76 14.41 10.12
CA ASP A 58 26.66 13.76 11.09
C ASP A 58 27.49 12.64 10.42
N ALA A 59 26.89 11.86 9.52
CA ALA A 59 27.59 10.88 8.70
C ALA A 59 28.56 11.52 7.68
N GLY A 60 28.37 12.80 7.38
CA GLY A 60 29.16 13.58 6.42
C GLY A 60 28.69 13.48 4.97
N MET A 61 27.52 12.90 4.72
CA MET A 61 26.95 12.71 3.39
C MET A 61 26.19 13.93 2.88
N ARG A 62 26.02 14.03 1.54
CA ARG A 62 25.14 15.01 0.91
C ARG A 62 23.76 14.39 0.69
N ALA A 63 22.70 15.17 0.88
CA ALA A 63 21.37 14.73 0.51
C ALA A 63 20.47 15.87 0.03
N VAL A 64 19.51 15.52 -0.82
CA VAL A 64 18.26 16.26 -0.98
C VAL A 64 17.26 15.61 -0.03
N CYS A 65 16.78 16.35 0.97
CA CYS A 65 15.92 15.82 2.01
C CYS A 65 14.54 16.48 1.89
N GLY A 66 13.48 15.70 1.69
CA GLY A 66 12.15 16.22 1.37
C GLY A 66 11.09 15.78 2.38
N GLN A 67 10.60 16.73 3.19
CA GLN A 67 9.55 16.46 4.17
C GLN A 67 8.27 15.97 3.49
N THR A 68 7.81 14.79 3.89
CA THR A 68 6.62 14.15 3.32
C THR A 68 5.34 14.90 3.69
N VAL A 69 4.45 15.09 2.70
CA VAL A 69 3.11 15.66 2.86
C VAL A 69 2.09 14.75 2.18
N MET A 70 1.00 14.39 2.88
CA MET A 70 -0.08 13.55 2.34
C MET A 70 -1.42 13.81 3.05
N LYS A 71 -2.53 13.32 2.48
CA LYS A 71 -3.89 13.56 3.02
C LYS A 71 -4.23 12.80 4.30
N PHE A 72 -3.45 11.79 4.65
CA PHE A 72 -3.67 10.94 5.83
C PHE A 72 -2.68 11.31 6.93
N PRO A 73 -3.00 11.07 8.21
CA PRO A 73 -2.04 11.23 9.31
C PRO A 73 -0.77 10.41 9.05
N ALA A 74 0.38 11.04 9.27
CA ALA A 74 1.72 10.47 9.17
C ALA A 74 2.32 10.25 10.57
N PRO A 75 3.38 9.44 10.72
CA PRO A 75 4.05 9.24 12.01
C PRO A 75 4.50 10.53 12.70
N ASP A 76 4.84 11.57 11.94
CA ASP A 76 5.38 12.84 12.42
C ASP A 76 4.38 14.01 12.38
N ALA A 77 3.21 13.82 11.75
CA ALA A 77 2.20 14.86 11.56
C ALA A 77 0.77 14.33 11.61
N ALA A 78 -0.10 14.97 12.40
CA ALA A 78 -1.49 14.55 12.55
C ALA A 78 -2.39 14.96 11.37
N SER A 79 -1.99 16.00 10.64
CA SER A 79 -2.72 16.56 9.50
C SER A 79 -1.76 17.03 8.40
N TYR A 80 -2.26 17.25 7.18
CA TYR A 80 -1.43 17.77 6.10
C TYR A 80 -1.00 19.22 6.34
N ASP A 81 -1.78 20.01 7.10
CA ASP A 81 -1.42 21.38 7.48
C ASP A 81 -0.19 21.37 8.41
N ASP A 82 -0.14 20.42 9.36
CA ASP A 82 1.03 20.22 10.22
C ASP A 82 2.24 19.79 9.38
N SER A 83 2.08 18.86 8.44
CA SER A 83 3.16 18.45 7.52
C SER A 83 3.68 19.61 6.68
N LEU A 84 2.80 20.48 6.17
CA LEU A 84 3.19 21.67 5.40
C LEU A 84 3.94 22.69 6.25
N GLN A 85 3.50 22.91 7.49
CA GLN A 85 4.21 23.78 8.43
C GLN A 85 5.58 23.21 8.78
N MET A 86 5.67 21.91 9.05
CA MET A 86 6.95 21.22 9.28
C MET A 86 7.89 21.34 8.08
N ALA A 87 7.39 21.17 6.86
CA ALA A 87 8.18 21.33 5.64
C ALA A 87 8.73 22.76 5.52
N ARG A 88 7.91 23.78 5.80
CA ARG A 88 8.35 25.18 5.82
C ARG A 88 9.44 25.41 6.86
N ASP A 89 9.25 24.95 8.09
CA ASP A 89 10.22 25.14 9.18
C ASP A 89 11.52 24.36 8.91
N PHE A 90 11.43 23.19 8.30
CA PHE A 90 12.57 22.40 7.85
C PHE A 90 13.35 23.15 6.76
N ILE A 91 12.68 23.62 5.71
CA ILE A 91 13.32 24.40 4.64
C ILE A 91 14.04 25.62 5.22
N GLN A 92 13.40 26.38 6.10
CA GLN A 92 14.00 27.58 6.70
C GLN A 92 15.26 27.28 7.52
N ARG A 93 15.31 26.14 8.23
CA ARG A 93 16.46 25.74 9.06
C ARG A 93 17.64 25.22 8.25
N TRP A 94 17.37 24.45 7.19
CA TRP A 94 18.40 23.75 6.42
C TRP A 94 18.81 24.45 5.14
N LYS A 95 18.13 25.54 4.77
CA LYS A 95 18.54 26.37 3.64
C LYS A 95 20.00 26.80 3.82
N ASP A 96 20.76 26.71 2.73
CA ASP A 96 22.19 27.04 2.67
C ASP A 96 23.13 26.12 3.48
N HIS A 97 22.64 25.00 4.02
CA HIS A 97 23.52 24.00 4.63
C HIS A 97 24.48 23.39 3.58
N PRO A 98 25.78 23.17 3.89
CA PRO A 98 26.77 22.73 2.90
C PRO A 98 26.55 21.32 2.33
N LEU A 99 25.76 20.50 3.03
CA LEU A 99 25.50 19.10 2.68
C LEU A 99 24.02 18.79 2.44
N ILE A 100 23.10 19.57 3.00
CA ILE A 100 21.66 19.25 2.95
C ILE A 100 20.98 20.27 2.06
N VAL A 101 20.26 19.79 1.06
CA VAL A 101 19.37 20.59 0.23
C VAL A 101 17.95 20.27 0.67
N PRO A 102 17.26 21.16 1.40
CA PRO A 102 15.90 20.89 1.80
C PRO A 102 14.97 20.90 0.59
N ALA A 103 13.92 20.08 0.65
CA ALA A 103 12.87 19.93 -0.35
C ALA A 103 11.52 19.74 0.35
N VAL A 104 10.44 19.74 -0.44
CA VAL A 104 9.11 19.32 -0.01
C VAL A 104 8.65 18.13 -0.84
N SER A 105 7.98 17.17 -0.20
CA SER A 105 7.67 15.89 -0.83
C SER A 105 6.19 15.53 -0.70
N PRO A 106 5.29 16.04 -1.56
CA PRO A 106 3.96 15.45 -1.68
C PRO A 106 4.11 14.00 -2.15
N HIS A 107 3.60 13.02 -1.37
CA HIS A 107 3.89 11.60 -1.61
C HIS A 107 3.59 11.15 -3.05
N ALA A 108 2.30 11.20 -3.45
CA ALA A 108 1.86 10.83 -4.80
C ALA A 108 0.48 11.46 -5.12
N PRO A 109 0.07 11.57 -6.39
CA PRO A 109 -1.22 12.16 -6.78
C PRO A 109 -2.46 11.44 -6.21
N TYR A 110 -2.39 10.14 -5.95
CA TYR A 110 -3.50 9.39 -5.36
C TYR A 110 -3.59 9.53 -3.82
N THR A 111 -2.52 9.97 -3.16
CA THR A 111 -2.50 10.27 -1.71
C THR A 111 -2.56 11.76 -1.39
N CYS A 112 -2.51 12.63 -2.40
CA CYS A 112 -2.53 14.09 -2.24
C CYS A 112 -3.72 14.70 -2.99
N THR A 113 -4.50 15.52 -2.29
CA THR A 113 -5.58 16.28 -2.94
C THR A 113 -5.00 17.36 -3.86
N ALA A 114 -5.82 17.90 -4.75
CA ALA A 114 -5.41 19.01 -5.60
C ALA A 114 -4.93 20.25 -4.80
N GLU A 115 -5.46 20.44 -3.59
CA GLU A 115 -5.01 21.48 -2.66
C GLU A 115 -3.62 21.22 -2.12
N ILE A 116 -3.34 19.99 -1.66
CA ILE A 116 -2.01 19.59 -1.19
C ILE A 116 -0.96 19.75 -2.30
N LEU A 117 -1.28 19.32 -3.54
CA LEU A 117 -0.38 19.46 -4.68
C LEU A 117 -0.05 20.93 -4.99
N ARG A 118 -1.06 21.82 -4.96
CA ARG A 118 -0.84 23.26 -5.14
C ARG A 118 -0.02 23.87 -3.99
N ALA A 119 -0.36 23.54 -2.75
CA ALA A 119 0.28 24.11 -1.57
C ALA A 119 1.76 23.73 -1.48
N THR A 120 2.10 22.47 -1.76
CA THR A 120 3.49 21.99 -1.81
C THR A 120 4.27 22.62 -2.97
N ALA A 121 3.66 22.78 -4.14
CA ALA A 121 4.29 23.46 -5.27
C ALA A 121 4.58 24.94 -4.98
N GLU A 122 3.61 25.66 -4.40
CA GLU A 122 3.81 27.06 -4.00
C GLU A 122 4.87 27.20 -2.90
N LEU A 123 4.92 26.28 -1.93
CA LEU A 123 5.97 26.28 -0.90
C LEU A 123 7.36 26.06 -1.52
N ALA A 124 7.49 25.08 -2.42
CA ALA A 124 8.75 24.80 -3.11
C ALA A 124 9.24 26.01 -3.92
N LYS A 125 8.30 26.65 -4.64
CA LYS A 125 8.54 27.85 -5.44
C LYS A 125 8.90 29.06 -4.59
N GLU A 126 8.21 29.27 -3.45
CA GLU A 126 8.48 30.36 -2.51
C GLU A 126 9.94 30.34 -2.03
N PHE A 127 10.45 29.16 -1.68
CA PHE A 127 11.81 29.00 -1.18
C PHE A 127 12.85 28.65 -2.24
N ASP A 128 12.45 28.48 -3.50
CA ASP A 128 13.27 28.03 -4.64
C ASP A 128 13.96 26.66 -4.43
N VAL A 129 13.26 25.74 -3.76
CA VAL A 129 13.75 24.39 -3.42
C VAL A 129 13.17 23.30 -4.32
N PRO A 130 13.80 22.12 -4.41
CA PRO A 130 13.23 20.98 -5.12
C PRO A 130 11.90 20.51 -4.53
N LEU A 131 11.08 19.88 -5.38
CA LEU A 131 9.89 19.14 -4.98
C LEU A 131 10.01 17.70 -5.48
N HIS A 132 9.98 16.72 -4.58
CA HIS A 132 10.08 15.30 -4.93
C HIS A 132 8.72 14.63 -4.84
N THR A 133 8.31 13.82 -5.82
CA THR A 133 7.04 13.08 -5.77
C THR A 133 7.05 11.83 -6.66
N HIS A 134 6.24 10.82 -6.31
CA HIS A 134 6.00 9.65 -7.14
C HIS A 134 5.01 9.99 -8.26
N LEU A 135 5.36 9.70 -9.52
CA LEU A 135 4.47 9.94 -10.67
C LEU A 135 4.42 8.74 -11.60
N ALA A 136 3.20 8.27 -11.89
CA ALA A 136 2.93 7.25 -12.91
C ALA A 136 3.75 5.97 -12.69
N GLU A 137 3.81 5.51 -11.44
CA GLU A 137 4.56 4.31 -11.06
C GLU A 137 3.87 3.05 -11.57
N THR A 138 2.54 2.98 -11.47
CA THR A 138 1.77 1.78 -11.84
C THR A 138 0.70 2.08 -12.88
N ALA A 139 0.38 1.08 -13.72
CA ALA A 139 -0.71 1.22 -14.69
C ALA A 139 -2.05 1.50 -14.00
N PHE A 140 -2.25 0.88 -12.82
CA PHE A 140 -3.43 1.07 -12.00
C PHE A 140 -3.59 2.53 -11.50
N GLU A 141 -2.49 3.19 -11.12
CA GLU A 141 -2.50 4.62 -10.80
C GLU A 141 -2.98 5.45 -12.00
N VAL A 142 -2.43 5.20 -13.19
CA VAL A 142 -2.80 5.94 -14.41
C VAL A 142 -4.27 5.70 -14.78
N ASP A 143 -4.74 4.47 -14.69
CA ASP A 143 -6.13 4.12 -14.99
C ASP A 143 -7.11 4.76 -13.99
N ASN A 144 -6.80 4.74 -12.69
CA ASN A 144 -7.62 5.41 -11.68
C ASN A 144 -7.68 6.92 -11.91
N MET A 145 -6.54 7.55 -12.21
CA MET A 145 -6.49 8.98 -12.54
C MET A 145 -7.37 9.33 -13.74
N ARG A 146 -7.37 8.47 -14.78
CA ARG A 146 -8.25 8.63 -15.94
C ARG A 146 -9.72 8.49 -15.56
N ASN A 147 -10.05 7.50 -14.73
CA ASN A 147 -11.43 7.24 -14.30
C ASN A 147 -11.99 8.36 -13.40
N GLU A 148 -11.20 8.87 -12.47
CA GLU A 148 -11.63 9.87 -11.48
C GLU A 148 -11.56 11.31 -12.00
N HIS A 149 -10.55 11.63 -12.82
CA HIS A 149 -10.26 13.01 -13.23
C HIS A 149 -10.28 13.23 -14.74
N GLY A 150 -10.52 12.19 -15.55
CA GLY A 150 -10.60 12.28 -17.01
C GLY A 150 -9.25 12.54 -17.71
N MET A 151 -8.12 12.38 -17.01
CA MET A 151 -6.79 12.60 -17.55
C MET A 151 -5.74 11.74 -16.84
N PRO A 152 -4.60 11.41 -17.49
CA PRO A 152 -3.52 10.66 -16.84
C PRO A 152 -2.75 11.54 -15.83
N VAL A 153 -1.78 10.92 -15.16
CA VAL A 153 -1.07 11.49 -14.00
C VAL A 153 -0.36 12.81 -14.34
N ILE A 154 0.46 12.84 -15.40
CA ILE A 154 1.30 14.01 -15.71
C ILE A 154 0.47 15.25 -16.09
N PRO A 155 -0.56 15.16 -16.96
CA PRO A 155 -1.46 16.29 -17.23
C PRO A 155 -2.24 16.74 -16.00
N TYR A 156 -2.62 15.82 -15.11
CA TYR A 156 -3.32 16.17 -13.87
C TYR A 156 -2.45 17.03 -12.96
N VAL A 157 -1.23 16.58 -12.64
CA VAL A 157 -0.36 17.35 -11.73
C VAL A 157 0.09 18.66 -12.36
N LYS A 158 0.26 18.71 -13.69
CA LYS A 158 0.46 19.97 -14.42
C LYS A 158 -0.69 20.95 -14.20
N LYS A 159 -1.94 20.49 -14.30
CA LYS A 159 -3.13 21.32 -14.07
C LYS A 159 -3.18 21.88 -12.65
N GLN A 160 -2.56 21.21 -11.68
CA GLN A 160 -2.44 21.68 -10.29
C GLN A 160 -1.20 22.55 -10.04
N GLY A 161 -0.47 22.97 -11.07
CA GLY A 161 0.70 23.84 -10.91
C GLY A 161 1.94 23.15 -10.34
N LEU A 162 1.97 21.82 -10.23
CA LEU A 162 3.11 21.10 -9.63
C LEU A 162 4.45 21.43 -10.32
N PHE A 163 4.41 21.57 -11.65
CA PHE A 163 5.56 21.90 -12.49
C PHE A 163 5.96 23.39 -12.47
N GLU A 164 5.35 24.21 -11.61
CA GLU A 164 5.89 25.54 -11.30
C GLU A 164 7.08 25.47 -10.33
N ALA A 165 7.28 24.32 -9.67
CA ALA A 165 8.43 24.01 -8.84
C ALA A 165 9.49 23.20 -9.61
N LYS A 166 10.69 23.06 -9.01
CA LYS A 166 11.77 22.20 -9.50
C LYS A 166 11.48 20.74 -9.19
N VAL A 167 10.64 20.09 -10.01
CA VAL A 167 10.14 18.74 -9.75
C VAL A 167 11.20 17.66 -10.00
N ILE A 168 11.25 16.69 -9.08
CA ILE A 168 11.90 15.39 -9.18
C ILE A 168 10.79 14.34 -9.22
N ALA A 169 10.61 13.68 -10.37
CA ALA A 169 9.56 12.71 -10.61
C ALA A 169 10.11 11.28 -10.47
N ALA A 170 9.74 10.60 -9.39
CA ALA A 170 10.15 9.21 -9.17
C ALA A 170 9.34 8.24 -10.06
N HIS A 171 10.00 7.17 -10.48
CA HIS A 171 9.50 6.06 -11.31
C HIS A 171 9.22 6.41 -12.76
N CYS A 172 8.16 7.19 -13.05
CA CYS A 172 7.69 7.50 -14.40
C CYS A 172 7.58 6.27 -15.31
N VAL A 173 7.04 5.16 -14.78
CA VAL A 173 6.97 3.88 -15.51
C VAL A 173 5.95 3.95 -16.65
N HIS A 174 4.79 4.54 -16.39
CA HIS A 174 3.66 4.60 -17.31
C HIS A 174 3.43 6.01 -17.85
N VAL A 175 4.39 6.50 -18.65
CA VAL A 175 4.31 7.81 -19.31
C VAL A 175 4.36 7.69 -20.83
N ASP A 176 3.58 8.52 -21.52
CA ASP A 176 3.59 8.61 -22.98
C ASP A 176 4.54 9.71 -23.52
N ALA A 177 4.65 9.82 -24.84
CA ALA A 177 5.52 10.81 -25.48
C ALA A 177 5.10 12.27 -25.25
N GLY A 178 3.80 12.55 -25.10
CA GLY A 178 3.29 13.87 -24.74
C GLY A 178 3.59 14.24 -23.29
N GLU A 179 3.51 13.27 -22.39
CA GLU A 179 3.88 13.40 -20.98
C GLU A 179 5.39 13.62 -20.82
N MET A 180 6.23 12.86 -21.53
CA MET A 180 7.68 13.08 -21.55
C MET A 180 8.05 14.49 -22.06
N ARG A 181 7.39 14.99 -23.11
CA ARG A 181 7.58 16.39 -23.55
C ARG A 181 7.12 17.39 -22.51
N THR A 182 6.06 17.10 -21.77
CA THR A 182 5.59 17.96 -20.68
C THR A 182 6.61 18.07 -19.57
N LEU A 183 7.18 16.94 -19.14
CA LEU A 183 8.27 16.89 -18.16
C LEU A 183 9.50 17.68 -18.64
N LEU A 184 9.85 17.56 -19.93
CA LEU A 184 10.98 18.29 -20.52
C LEU A 184 10.74 19.81 -20.48
N HIS A 185 9.56 20.27 -20.91
CA HIS A 185 9.22 21.70 -20.90
C HIS A 185 9.19 22.28 -19.49
N ALA A 186 8.84 21.47 -18.49
CA ALA A 186 8.88 21.84 -17.08
C ALA A 186 10.31 21.84 -16.50
N GLY A 187 11.29 21.25 -17.20
CA GLY A 187 12.62 21.02 -16.67
C GLY A 187 12.64 19.98 -15.53
N ALA A 188 11.65 19.10 -15.45
CA ALA A 188 11.56 18.09 -14.39
C ALA A 188 12.69 17.05 -14.51
N GLY A 189 13.26 16.65 -13.38
CA GLY A 189 14.15 15.49 -13.30
C GLY A 189 13.35 14.19 -13.12
N VAL A 190 13.89 13.06 -13.57
CA VAL A 190 13.28 11.74 -13.40
C VAL A 190 14.22 10.86 -12.58
N ALA A 191 13.70 10.16 -11.57
CA ALA A 191 14.44 9.11 -10.86
C ALA A 191 13.95 7.72 -11.31
N HIS A 192 14.78 7.01 -12.07
CA HIS A 192 14.49 5.64 -12.52
C HIS A 192 14.91 4.62 -11.45
N ASN A 193 13.94 3.86 -10.92
CA ASN A 193 14.16 2.87 -9.86
C ASN A 193 13.96 1.43 -10.37
N PRO A 194 14.91 0.84 -11.15
CA PRO A 194 14.67 -0.41 -11.86
C PRO A 194 14.39 -1.60 -10.95
N SER A 195 15.16 -1.84 -9.88
CA SER A 195 14.91 -3.01 -9.02
C SER A 195 13.55 -2.95 -8.34
N SER A 196 13.19 -1.79 -7.77
CA SER A 196 11.87 -1.58 -7.17
C SER A 196 10.73 -1.81 -8.16
N ASN A 197 10.84 -1.21 -9.35
CA ASN A 197 9.83 -1.36 -10.40
C ASN A 197 9.63 -2.82 -10.84
N LEU A 198 10.72 -3.62 -10.89
CA LEU A 198 10.64 -5.04 -11.20
C LEU A 198 10.08 -5.85 -10.02
N LYS A 199 10.56 -5.61 -8.80
CA LYS A 199 10.19 -6.35 -7.59
C LYS A 199 8.72 -6.16 -7.24
N LEU A 200 8.18 -4.96 -7.42
CA LEU A 200 6.76 -4.65 -7.18
C LEU A 200 5.87 -4.91 -8.40
N ALA A 201 6.47 -5.33 -9.53
CA ALA A 201 5.80 -5.49 -10.82
C ALA A 201 5.09 -4.22 -11.30
N SER A 202 5.67 -3.05 -10.99
CA SER A 202 5.18 -1.74 -11.42
C SER A 202 5.31 -1.60 -12.95
N GLY A 203 6.38 -2.13 -13.55
CA GLY A 203 6.57 -2.21 -15.00
C GLY A 203 7.96 -1.78 -15.46
N PHE A 204 8.07 -1.34 -16.72
CA PHE A 204 9.32 -0.92 -17.34
C PHE A 204 9.26 0.55 -17.77
N ALA A 205 9.99 1.43 -17.08
CA ALA A 205 10.04 2.84 -17.48
C ALA A 205 10.70 3.00 -18.87
N PRO A 206 10.18 3.86 -19.74
CA PRO A 206 10.69 4.06 -21.11
C PRO A 206 11.96 4.93 -21.14
N VAL A 207 12.98 4.58 -20.35
CA VAL A 207 14.19 5.37 -20.10
C VAL A 207 14.90 5.79 -21.38
N VAL A 208 15.03 4.90 -22.37
CA VAL A 208 15.68 5.23 -23.65
C VAL A 208 14.95 6.38 -24.35
N LYS A 209 13.61 6.34 -24.39
CA LYS A 209 12.79 7.41 -25.00
C LYS A 209 12.85 8.70 -24.19
N MET A 210 12.94 8.60 -22.85
CA MET A 210 13.10 9.78 -21.99
C MET A 210 14.42 10.50 -22.29
N LEU A 211 15.53 9.74 -22.37
CA LEU A 211 16.86 10.27 -22.71
C LEU A 211 16.88 10.86 -24.13
N GLU A 212 16.30 10.18 -25.12
CA GLU A 212 16.16 10.69 -26.50
C GLU A 212 15.32 11.97 -26.57
N THR A 213 14.32 12.10 -25.70
CA THR A 213 13.51 13.33 -25.57
C THR A 213 14.33 14.47 -24.95
N GLY A 214 15.42 14.18 -24.25
CA GLY A 214 16.29 15.15 -23.59
C GLY A 214 16.00 15.34 -22.10
N LEU A 215 15.26 14.42 -21.46
CA LEU A 215 15.01 14.46 -20.03
C LEU A 215 16.29 14.16 -19.22
N ASN A 216 16.43 14.83 -18.08
CA ASN A 216 17.44 14.47 -17.09
C ASN A 216 16.95 13.26 -16.30
N VAL A 217 17.46 12.07 -16.63
CA VAL A 217 17.09 10.81 -15.96
C VAL A 217 18.24 10.35 -15.06
N GLY A 218 18.01 10.37 -13.75
CA GLY A 218 18.84 9.74 -12.74
C GLY A 218 18.44 8.29 -12.45
N ILE A 219 19.22 7.60 -11.62
CA ILE A 219 18.92 6.27 -11.11
C ILE A 219 18.76 6.36 -9.59
N GLY A 220 17.78 5.65 -9.03
CA GLY A 220 17.58 5.51 -7.60
C GLY A 220 17.32 4.05 -7.22
N THR A 221 17.53 3.73 -5.95
CA THR A 221 17.32 2.39 -5.40
C THR A 221 15.89 2.17 -4.92
N ASP A 222 15.16 3.25 -4.62
CA ASP A 222 14.00 3.23 -3.73
C ASP A 222 14.39 2.74 -2.31
N GLY A 223 13.41 2.50 -1.43
CA GLY A 223 13.64 1.99 -0.08
C GLY A 223 14.03 0.50 -0.04
N PRO A 224 14.78 0.07 1.00
CA PRO A 224 15.25 -1.32 1.14
C PRO A 224 14.13 -2.34 1.42
N ALA A 225 12.87 -1.91 1.54
CA ALA A 225 11.73 -2.82 1.63
C ALA A 225 11.17 -3.23 0.24
N SER A 226 11.50 -2.48 -0.82
CA SER A 226 11.11 -2.71 -2.21
C SER A 226 12.31 -2.99 -3.14
N ASN A 227 13.55 -3.02 -2.63
CA ASN A 227 14.76 -3.34 -3.41
C ASN A 227 15.34 -4.75 -3.16
N ASN A 228 16.23 -5.00 -2.20
CA ASN A 228 16.20 -4.60 -0.79
C ASN A 228 17.57 -4.14 -0.22
N ASP A 229 18.46 -3.63 -1.06
CA ASP A 229 19.70 -2.95 -0.67
C ASP A 229 19.74 -1.53 -1.23
N LEU A 230 20.85 -0.83 -1.00
CA LEU A 230 21.13 0.52 -1.50
C LEU A 230 22.35 0.52 -2.45
N ASP A 231 22.52 -0.55 -3.25
CA ASP A 231 23.66 -0.72 -4.15
C ASP A 231 23.44 -0.07 -5.53
N MET A 232 24.04 1.10 -5.73
CA MET A 232 23.97 1.81 -7.02
C MET A 232 24.74 1.12 -8.16
N PHE A 233 25.73 0.25 -7.90
CA PHE A 233 26.38 -0.52 -8.97
C PHE A 233 25.41 -1.55 -9.57
N GLU A 234 24.60 -2.19 -8.72
CA GLU A 234 23.55 -3.10 -9.17
C GLU A 234 22.46 -2.36 -9.94
N GLU A 235 21.96 -1.23 -9.42
CA GLU A 235 20.93 -0.42 -10.11
C GLU A 235 21.41 0.10 -11.47
N VAL A 236 22.66 0.57 -11.57
CA VAL A 236 23.24 1.06 -12.83
C VAL A 236 23.34 -0.05 -13.87
N ARG A 237 23.81 -1.23 -13.45
CA ARG A 237 23.91 -2.39 -14.32
C ARG A 237 22.52 -2.87 -14.75
N LEU A 238 21.57 -2.92 -13.83
CA LEU A 238 20.22 -3.36 -14.09
C LEU A 238 19.50 -2.42 -15.06
N ALA A 239 19.58 -1.10 -14.85
CA ALA A 239 19.05 -0.10 -15.79
C ALA A 239 19.56 -0.35 -17.22
N ALA A 240 20.88 -0.57 -17.37
CA ALA A 240 21.51 -0.82 -18.66
C ALA A 240 21.05 -2.12 -19.33
N PHE A 241 20.79 -3.19 -18.57
CA PHE A 241 20.33 -4.46 -19.11
C PHE A 241 18.84 -4.47 -19.42
N VAL A 242 18.02 -3.93 -18.52
CA VAL A 242 16.58 -3.81 -18.72
C VAL A 242 16.28 -2.98 -19.97
N ALA A 243 16.97 -1.86 -20.18
CA ALA A 243 16.80 -1.04 -21.38
C ALA A 243 17.03 -1.83 -22.68
N LYS A 244 18.06 -2.70 -22.73
CA LYS A 244 18.35 -3.56 -23.90
C LYS A 244 17.26 -4.60 -24.12
N ALA A 245 16.79 -5.23 -23.05
CA ALA A 245 15.73 -6.23 -23.13
C ALA A 245 14.41 -5.61 -23.61
N VAL A 246 14.02 -4.46 -23.05
CA VAL A 246 12.76 -3.76 -23.37
C VAL A 246 12.74 -3.24 -24.81
N THR A 247 13.88 -2.73 -25.29
CA THR A 247 14.01 -2.23 -26.68
C THR A 247 14.29 -3.33 -27.70
N ASN A 248 14.63 -4.54 -27.24
CA ASN A 248 15.16 -5.62 -28.06
C ASN A 248 16.37 -5.18 -28.92
N ASP A 249 17.22 -4.33 -28.35
CA ASP A 249 18.41 -3.79 -28.99
C ASP A 249 19.60 -3.85 -28.02
N PRO A 250 20.65 -4.64 -28.32
CA PRO A 250 21.81 -4.78 -27.45
C PRO A 250 22.65 -3.50 -27.34
N THR A 251 22.44 -2.52 -28.23
CA THR A 251 23.17 -1.24 -28.22
C THR A 251 22.50 -0.16 -27.36
N SER A 252 21.25 -0.38 -26.95
CA SER A 252 20.48 0.55 -26.13
C SER A 252 21.08 0.73 -24.73
N LEU A 253 21.11 1.99 -24.26
CA LEU A 253 21.70 2.42 -22.99
C LEU A 253 23.10 1.81 -22.72
N PRO A 254 24.14 2.23 -23.48
CA PRO A 254 25.50 1.73 -23.28
C PRO A 254 26.09 2.25 -21.95
N ALA A 255 27.13 1.58 -21.46
CA ALA A 255 27.73 1.86 -20.14
C ALA A 255 28.04 3.34 -19.85
N PRO A 256 28.59 4.15 -20.79
CA PRO A 256 28.83 5.57 -20.52
C PRO A 256 27.56 6.33 -20.16
N TRP A 257 26.43 6.02 -20.81
CA TRP A 257 25.14 6.65 -20.50
C TRP A 257 24.56 6.15 -19.19
N ALA A 258 24.67 4.85 -18.89
CA ALA A 258 24.23 4.31 -17.60
C ALA A 258 24.98 4.95 -16.42
N LEU A 259 26.32 5.09 -16.52
CA LEU A 259 27.10 5.80 -15.50
C LEU A 259 26.76 7.29 -15.44
N LEU A 260 26.47 7.91 -16.59
CA LEU A 260 26.04 9.30 -16.65
C LEU A 260 24.73 9.52 -15.87
N MET A 261 23.77 8.61 -16.00
CA MET A 261 22.51 8.63 -15.23
C MET A 261 22.76 8.57 -13.73
N ALA A 262 23.68 7.72 -13.24
CA ALA A 262 23.99 7.64 -11.81
C ALA A 262 24.90 8.76 -11.27
N THR A 263 25.41 9.66 -12.13
CA THR A 263 26.33 10.72 -11.72
C THR A 263 25.82 12.10 -12.17
N ARG A 264 26.24 12.59 -13.34
CA ARG A 264 25.96 13.95 -13.80
C ARG A 264 24.48 14.16 -14.10
N LEU A 265 23.83 13.23 -14.80
CA LEU A 265 22.39 13.34 -15.11
C LEU A 265 21.56 13.15 -13.84
N GLY A 266 21.99 12.31 -12.89
CA GLY A 266 21.37 12.20 -11.58
C GLY A 266 21.43 13.52 -10.81
N ALA A 267 22.60 14.16 -10.73
CA ALA A 267 22.74 15.47 -10.10
C ALA A 267 21.90 16.56 -10.82
N GLN A 268 21.77 16.49 -12.14
CA GLN A 268 20.89 17.37 -12.92
C GLN A 268 19.40 17.10 -12.66
N ALA A 269 19.00 15.84 -12.55
CA ALA A 269 17.63 15.44 -12.21
C ALA A 269 17.25 15.89 -10.80
N LEU A 270 18.21 15.90 -9.87
CA LEU A 270 18.06 16.39 -8.50
C LEU A 270 18.19 17.92 -8.37
N HIS A 271 18.36 18.66 -9.48
CA HIS A 271 18.55 20.12 -9.50
C HIS A 271 19.80 20.65 -8.78
N ILE A 272 20.77 19.77 -8.51
CA ILE A 272 22.04 20.07 -7.83
C ILE A 272 23.27 19.88 -8.74
N GLY A 273 23.05 19.77 -10.05
CA GLY A 273 24.11 19.55 -11.05
C GLY A 273 25.17 20.65 -11.09
N HIS A 274 24.89 21.84 -10.53
CA HIS A 274 25.86 22.91 -10.36
C HIS A 274 26.82 22.66 -9.18
N LEU A 275 26.43 21.82 -8.21
CA LEU A 275 27.23 21.48 -7.03
C LEU A 275 28.09 20.24 -7.23
N THR A 276 27.56 19.19 -7.87
CA THR A 276 28.18 17.85 -7.91
C THR A 276 27.88 17.09 -9.21
N GLY A 277 28.24 15.80 -9.27
CA GLY A 277 27.94 14.88 -10.37
C GLY A 277 29.01 14.80 -11.48
N SER A 278 30.03 15.66 -11.44
CA SER A 278 31.17 15.62 -12.37
C SER A 278 32.41 16.25 -11.77
N VAL A 279 33.58 15.83 -12.26
CA VAL A 279 34.88 16.38 -11.84
C VAL A 279 35.21 17.60 -12.68
N GLU A 280 34.67 18.75 -12.28
CA GLU A 280 34.84 20.04 -12.94
C GLU A 280 35.25 21.10 -11.91
N THR A 281 36.16 22.02 -12.28
CA THR A 281 36.57 23.11 -11.39
C THR A 281 35.36 23.92 -10.93
N GLY A 282 35.26 24.16 -9.61
CA GLY A 282 34.16 24.89 -8.99
C GLY A 282 33.09 24.01 -8.35
N LYS A 283 33.00 22.72 -8.73
CA LYS A 283 32.12 21.75 -8.07
C LYS A 283 32.70 21.22 -6.76
N ARG A 284 31.84 20.62 -5.93
CA ARG A 284 32.21 19.95 -4.68
C ARG A 284 32.97 18.67 -4.99
N ALA A 285 33.99 18.40 -4.17
CA ALA A 285 34.78 17.18 -4.28
C ALA A 285 34.02 16.01 -3.65
N ASP A 286 33.03 15.51 -4.40
CA ASP A 286 32.30 14.28 -4.12
C ASP A 286 32.87 13.20 -5.05
N LEU A 287 33.76 12.34 -4.52
CA LEU A 287 34.61 11.44 -5.30
C LEU A 287 34.58 10.03 -4.72
N ILE A 288 34.71 9.03 -5.60
CA ILE A 288 34.95 7.65 -5.21
C ILE A 288 36.18 7.08 -5.91
N LEU A 289 36.85 6.13 -5.27
CA LEU A 289 37.88 5.30 -5.88
C LEU A 289 37.36 3.88 -6.01
N VAL A 290 37.47 3.31 -7.22
CA VAL A 290 37.02 1.95 -7.54
C VAL A 290 38.24 1.13 -7.94
N ASP A 291 38.50 0.05 -7.22
CA ASP A 291 39.55 -0.91 -7.54
C ASP A 291 39.09 -1.86 -8.66
N VAL A 292 39.76 -1.78 -9.80
CA VAL A 292 39.49 -2.64 -10.97
C VAL A 292 40.46 -3.81 -11.09
N SER A 293 41.28 -4.05 -10.07
CA SER A 293 42.21 -5.18 -9.97
C SER A 293 41.61 -6.53 -9.53
N PRO A 294 40.45 -6.60 -8.83
CA PRO A 294 39.86 -7.88 -8.40
C PRO A 294 39.59 -8.86 -9.55
N LEU A 295 39.59 -10.15 -9.23
CA LEU A 295 39.50 -11.24 -10.21
C LEU A 295 38.28 -11.13 -11.15
N HIS A 296 37.12 -10.71 -10.64
CA HIS A 296 35.90 -10.58 -11.46
C HIS A 296 35.96 -9.43 -12.49
N ASN A 297 36.89 -8.49 -12.33
CA ASN A 297 37.12 -7.40 -13.28
C ASN A 297 38.28 -7.70 -14.26
N ALA A 298 38.93 -8.86 -14.13
CA ALA A 298 40.02 -9.29 -14.99
C ALA A 298 39.53 -10.18 -16.16
N PRO A 299 40.17 -10.11 -17.35
CA PRO A 299 41.25 -9.18 -17.72
C PRO A 299 40.74 -7.77 -18.09
N SER A 300 41.57 -6.75 -17.87
CA SER A 300 41.30 -5.39 -18.35
C SER A 300 41.81 -5.18 -19.77
N PHE A 301 40.95 -4.68 -20.65
CA PHE A 301 41.29 -4.35 -22.03
C PHE A 301 41.43 -2.84 -22.19
N LYS A 302 42.49 -2.37 -22.86
CA LYS A 302 42.77 -0.93 -23.10
C LYS A 302 42.53 -0.48 -24.55
N ARG A 303 41.82 -1.29 -25.34
CA ARG A 303 41.63 -1.06 -26.78
C ARG A 303 40.86 0.23 -27.09
N ALA A 304 39.84 0.55 -26.29
CA ALA A 304 39.01 1.73 -26.49
C ALA A 304 38.98 2.58 -25.22
N ALA A 305 38.84 3.91 -25.37
CA ALA A 305 38.74 4.84 -24.26
C ALA A 305 37.54 4.52 -23.35
N ASP A 306 36.45 4.02 -23.93
CA ASP A 306 35.21 3.73 -23.21
C ASP A 306 35.24 2.41 -22.42
N ASN A 307 36.33 1.64 -22.50
CA ASN A 307 36.43 0.35 -21.81
C ASN A 307 36.29 0.48 -20.28
N ALA A 308 36.75 1.61 -19.71
CA ALA A 308 36.60 1.86 -18.28
C ALA A 308 35.12 1.90 -17.85
N TYR A 309 34.23 2.48 -18.67
CA TYR A 309 32.79 2.50 -18.38
C TYR A 309 32.21 1.08 -18.38
N ALA A 310 32.59 0.25 -19.35
CA ALA A 310 32.15 -1.15 -19.40
C ALA A 310 32.65 -1.95 -18.19
N GLN A 311 33.90 -1.73 -17.77
CA GLN A 311 34.47 -2.37 -16.57
C GLN A 311 33.70 -1.98 -15.31
N ILE A 312 33.36 -0.70 -15.14
CA ILE A 312 32.61 -0.22 -13.98
C ILE A 312 31.17 -0.74 -14.00
N VAL A 313 30.46 -0.60 -15.13
CA VAL A 313 29.02 -0.87 -15.22
C VAL A 313 28.68 -2.35 -15.35
N TYR A 314 29.45 -3.13 -16.12
CA TYR A 314 29.10 -4.52 -16.43
C TYR A 314 29.85 -5.56 -15.60
N ALA A 315 30.98 -5.20 -15.00
CA ALA A 315 31.80 -6.11 -14.19
C ALA A 315 32.04 -5.61 -12.76
N GLY A 316 32.02 -4.30 -12.52
CA GLY A 316 32.26 -3.71 -11.20
C GLY A 316 31.20 -4.12 -10.18
N LYS A 317 31.60 -4.09 -8.91
CA LYS A 317 30.77 -4.33 -7.74
C LYS A 317 30.92 -3.19 -6.75
N SER A 318 29.92 -2.94 -5.92
CA SER A 318 30.02 -1.99 -4.80
C SER A 318 31.21 -2.26 -3.89
N THR A 319 31.53 -3.53 -3.63
CA THR A 319 32.69 -3.94 -2.83
C THR A 319 34.04 -3.54 -3.43
N ASP A 320 34.08 -3.15 -4.71
CA ASP A 320 35.29 -2.64 -5.35
C ASP A 320 35.58 -1.17 -4.97
N VAL A 321 34.65 -0.47 -4.32
CA VAL A 321 34.86 0.89 -3.84
C VAL A 321 35.78 0.88 -2.62
N SER A 322 36.96 1.48 -2.75
CA SER A 322 37.97 1.55 -1.69
C SER A 322 37.87 2.85 -0.87
N ASP A 323 37.54 3.96 -1.52
CA ASP A 323 37.56 5.29 -0.91
C ASP A 323 36.35 6.11 -1.33
N VAL A 324 35.79 6.87 -0.39
CA VAL A 324 34.68 7.80 -0.64
C VAL A 324 34.96 9.13 0.02
N MET A 325 34.80 10.20 -0.75
CA MET A 325 34.92 11.59 -0.33
C MET A 325 33.61 12.32 -0.60
N VAL A 326 33.16 13.12 0.36
CA VAL A 326 32.05 14.07 0.18
C VAL A 326 32.51 15.45 0.62
N ASN A 327 32.29 16.45 -0.21
CA ASN A 327 32.64 17.85 0.04
C ASN A 327 34.10 18.04 0.50
N GLY A 328 35.03 17.29 -0.10
CA GLY A 328 36.46 17.37 0.25
C GLY A 328 36.88 16.58 1.51
N LYS A 329 35.95 15.90 2.18
CA LYS A 329 36.22 15.09 3.38
C LYS A 329 36.08 13.61 3.09
N TRP A 330 37.08 12.82 3.51
CA TRP A 330 37.04 11.37 3.38
C TRP A 330 36.05 10.78 4.38
N LEU A 331 35.08 10.01 3.89
CA LEU A 331 34.13 9.23 4.69
C LEU A 331 34.53 7.75 4.76
N MET A 332 35.21 7.26 3.72
CA MET A 332 35.82 5.93 3.68
C MET A 332 37.21 6.00 3.04
N ARG A 333 38.16 5.23 3.58
CA ARG A 333 39.53 5.07 3.06
C ARG A 333 39.95 3.62 3.22
N ASP A 334 40.52 3.02 2.17
CA ASP A 334 40.96 1.62 2.18
C ASP A 334 39.89 0.65 2.75
N HIS A 335 38.64 0.84 2.33
CA HIS A 335 37.42 0.13 2.78
C HIS A 335 37.01 0.34 4.26
N GLN A 336 37.67 1.25 4.99
CA GLN A 336 37.37 1.58 6.38
C GLN A 336 36.52 2.85 6.47
N LEU A 337 35.34 2.75 7.07
CA LEU A 337 34.49 3.90 7.39
C LEU A 337 35.18 4.79 8.44
N LEU A 338 35.14 6.11 8.24
CA LEU A 338 35.82 7.09 9.08
C LEU A 338 34.86 7.90 9.96
N THR A 339 33.57 7.93 9.63
CA THR A 339 32.56 8.76 10.32
C THR A 339 31.52 7.95 11.08
N LEU A 340 31.40 6.65 10.82
CA LEU A 340 30.35 5.78 11.38
C LEU A 340 30.95 4.51 11.99
N ASN A 341 30.38 4.07 13.11
CA ASN A 341 30.70 2.79 13.74
C ASN A 341 29.70 1.72 13.30
N GLU A 342 30.03 1.01 12.22
CA GLU A 342 29.18 -0.03 11.63
C GLU A 342 28.76 -1.11 12.63
N SER A 343 29.69 -1.57 13.47
CA SER A 343 29.41 -2.64 14.44
C SER A 343 28.34 -2.25 15.47
N GLU A 344 28.34 -0.98 15.88
CA GLU A 344 27.38 -0.43 16.81
C GLU A 344 26.01 -0.22 16.15
N LEU A 345 25.99 0.30 14.91
CA LEU A 345 24.76 0.46 14.14
C LEU A 345 24.06 -0.87 13.89
N LEU A 346 24.81 -1.92 13.52
CA LEU A 346 24.28 -3.26 13.31
C LEU A 346 23.71 -3.87 14.61
N ALA A 347 24.37 -3.64 15.75
CA ALA A 347 23.88 -4.11 17.04
C ALA A 347 22.56 -3.42 17.42
N GLN A 348 22.46 -2.10 17.24
CA GLN A 348 21.23 -1.35 17.50
C GLN A 348 20.09 -1.77 16.55
N ALA A 349 20.39 -1.95 15.25
CA ALA A 349 19.43 -2.38 14.26
C ALA A 349 18.87 -3.78 14.56
N ALA A 350 19.73 -4.71 15.02
CA ALA A 350 19.30 -6.05 15.41
C ALA A 350 18.28 -6.05 16.57
N GLU A 351 18.41 -5.11 17.52
CA GLU A 351 17.42 -4.97 18.61
C GLU A 351 16.07 -4.44 18.11
N ILE A 352 16.06 -3.54 17.13
CA ILE A 352 14.81 -3.09 16.49
C ILE A 352 14.19 -4.21 15.67
N ALA A 353 14.99 -4.95 14.89
CA ALA A 353 14.53 -6.07 14.08
C ALA A 353 13.79 -7.12 14.94
N LYS A 354 14.32 -7.48 16.11
CA LYS A 354 13.64 -8.39 17.06
C LYS A 354 12.26 -7.89 17.49
N LYS A 355 12.11 -6.58 17.71
CA LYS A 355 10.82 -5.98 18.11
C LYS A 355 9.82 -5.99 16.95
N ILE A 356 10.28 -5.65 15.74
CA ILE A 356 9.45 -5.69 14.52
C ILE A 356 9.02 -7.13 14.23
N ASP A 357 9.93 -8.11 14.34
CA ASP A 357 9.61 -9.53 14.19
C ASP A 357 8.54 -9.97 15.19
N ALA A 358 8.72 -9.65 16.48
CA ALA A 358 7.73 -9.98 17.51
C ALA A 358 6.36 -9.37 17.22
N PHE A 359 6.33 -8.11 16.76
CA PHE A 359 5.09 -7.43 16.35
C PHE A 359 4.43 -8.08 15.13
N LEU A 360 5.21 -8.37 14.09
CA LEU A 360 4.71 -8.99 12.87
C LEU A 360 4.21 -10.41 13.12
N ILE A 361 4.92 -11.21 13.91
CA ILE A 361 4.49 -12.56 14.31
C ILE A 361 3.16 -12.49 15.06
N ALA A 362 3.05 -11.63 16.07
CA ALA A 362 1.81 -11.47 16.84
C ALA A 362 0.64 -11.00 15.97
N ARG A 363 0.92 -10.13 14.99
CA ARG A 363 -0.08 -9.59 14.07
C ARG A 363 -0.52 -10.58 13.00
N GLU A 364 0.42 -11.33 12.40
CA GLU A 364 0.09 -12.33 11.38
C GLU A 364 -0.76 -13.45 11.96
N GLN A 365 -0.57 -13.76 13.24
CA GLN A 365 -1.37 -14.69 14.01
C GLN A 365 -2.74 -14.14 14.45
N SER A 366 -3.09 -12.88 14.19
CA SER A 366 -4.37 -12.30 14.60
C SER A 366 -5.19 -11.79 13.43
N VAL A 367 -6.21 -12.57 13.03
CA VAL A 367 -7.20 -12.17 12.01
C VAL A 367 -7.92 -10.87 12.37
N LEU A 368 -8.18 -10.64 13.67
CA LEU A 368 -8.78 -9.40 14.15
C LEU A 368 -7.87 -8.20 13.92
N SER A 369 -6.57 -8.32 14.21
CA SER A 369 -5.60 -7.23 14.01
C SER A 369 -5.45 -6.90 12.52
N LYS A 370 -5.44 -7.92 11.65
CA LYS A 370 -5.47 -7.74 10.19
C LYS A 370 -6.76 -7.05 9.72
N LEU A 371 -7.91 -7.38 10.30
CA LEU A 371 -9.19 -6.74 9.97
C LEU A 371 -9.24 -5.25 10.38
N ILE A 372 -8.74 -4.92 11.59
CA ILE A 372 -8.74 -3.53 12.10
C ILE A 372 -7.95 -2.60 11.19
N ALA A 373 -6.80 -3.07 10.69
CA ALA A 373 -5.93 -2.28 9.82
C ALA A 373 -6.55 -1.94 8.46
N LEU A 374 -7.52 -2.72 7.98
CA LEU A 374 -8.28 -2.44 6.75
C LEU A 374 -9.38 -1.39 6.95
N GLY A 375 -9.44 -0.72 8.12
CA GLY A 375 -10.31 0.41 8.38
C GLY A 375 -11.60 0.06 9.13
N GLY A 376 -11.55 -0.85 10.12
CA GLY A 376 -12.75 -1.21 10.89
C GLY A 376 -12.54 -1.44 12.38
N SER A 377 -13.33 -0.76 13.22
CA SER A 377 -14.05 -1.39 14.33
C SER A 377 -15.32 -0.61 14.69
N LEU A 378 -16.46 -1.26 14.50
CA LEU A 378 -17.67 -1.02 15.30
C LEU A 378 -18.08 -2.40 15.81
N GLU A 379 -17.96 -2.62 17.12
CA GLU A 379 -18.65 -3.72 17.76
C GLU A 379 -20.16 -3.42 17.65
N GLN A 380 -20.91 -4.26 16.96
CA GLN A 380 -22.37 -4.13 16.88
C GLN A 380 -23.05 -5.31 17.57
N GLU A 381 -23.95 -4.94 18.49
CA GLU A 381 -24.98 -5.67 19.23
C GLU A 381 -24.68 -7.10 19.68
N SER A 382 -24.81 -7.34 21.00
CA SER A 382 -24.37 -8.55 21.68
C SER A 382 -25.26 -9.80 21.50
N PHE A 383 -26.52 -9.64 21.04
CA PHE A 383 -27.47 -10.75 20.85
C PHE A 383 -28.17 -10.72 19.49
N GLU A 384 -28.09 -11.83 18.75
CA GLU A 384 -28.89 -12.09 17.55
C GLU A 384 -29.89 -13.20 17.82
N VAL A 385 -31.16 -12.93 17.55
CA VAL A 385 -32.26 -13.89 17.59
C VAL A 385 -32.51 -14.36 16.17
N GLN A 386 -32.45 -15.67 15.96
CA GLN A 386 -32.63 -16.27 14.66
C GLN A 386 -33.41 -17.58 14.80
N VAL A 387 -34.43 -17.74 13.96
CA VAL A 387 -35.10 -19.03 13.77
C VAL A 387 -35.08 -19.36 12.29
N LYS A 388 -34.72 -20.61 11.97
CA LYS A 388 -34.60 -21.10 10.60
C LYS A 388 -35.38 -22.39 10.45
N VAL A 389 -36.14 -22.51 9.37
CA VAL A 389 -36.96 -23.68 9.06
C VAL A 389 -36.73 -24.06 7.60
N LYS A 390 -36.54 -25.35 7.33
CA LYS A 390 -36.49 -25.85 5.96
C LYS A 390 -37.91 -25.91 5.38
N ILE A 391 -38.11 -25.35 4.20
CA ILE A 391 -39.41 -25.28 3.52
C ILE A 391 -39.35 -25.96 2.16
N THR A 392 -40.48 -26.45 1.67
CA THR A 392 -40.59 -27.09 0.36
C THR A 392 -40.82 -26.07 -0.75
N GLU A 393 -41.67 -25.06 -0.51
CA GLU A 393 -42.04 -24.03 -1.48
C GLU A 393 -42.11 -22.63 -0.83
N ALA A 394 -41.79 -21.59 -1.59
CA ALA A 394 -41.73 -20.21 -1.10
C ALA A 394 -43.09 -19.48 -1.15
N ASP A 395 -43.94 -19.79 -2.14
CA ASP A 395 -45.20 -19.09 -2.40
C ASP A 395 -46.17 -19.05 -1.21
N PRO A 396 -46.35 -20.13 -0.41
CA PRO A 396 -47.22 -20.09 0.75
C PRO A 396 -46.77 -19.06 1.79
N ILE A 397 -45.46 -18.91 1.98
CA ILE A 397 -44.90 -17.95 2.94
C ILE A 397 -45.11 -16.51 2.46
N ILE A 398 -44.94 -16.26 1.15
CA ILE A 398 -45.17 -14.94 0.55
C ILE A 398 -46.64 -14.53 0.71
N GLN A 399 -47.58 -15.46 0.57
CA GLN A 399 -49.01 -15.19 0.83
C GLN A 399 -49.27 -14.93 2.32
N ALA A 400 -48.65 -15.72 3.21
CA ALA A 400 -48.81 -15.54 4.65
C ALA A 400 -48.24 -14.22 5.18
N LEU A 401 -47.27 -13.61 4.49
CA LEU A 401 -46.77 -12.26 4.83
C LEU A 401 -47.83 -11.16 4.67
N GLN A 402 -48.96 -11.43 4.00
CA GLN A 402 -50.09 -10.50 3.88
C GLN A 402 -51.03 -10.56 5.10
N HIS A 403 -50.65 -11.27 6.17
CA HIS A 403 -51.45 -11.39 7.38
C HIS A 403 -51.72 -10.01 8.02
N PRO A 404 -52.95 -9.71 8.49
CA PRO A 404 -53.30 -8.39 9.02
C PRO A 404 -52.48 -7.89 10.22
N GLU A 405 -51.78 -8.78 10.91
CA GLU A 405 -50.90 -8.45 12.06
C GLU A 405 -49.46 -8.15 11.65
N ILE A 406 -49.12 -8.28 10.37
CA ILE A 406 -47.78 -8.04 9.83
C ILE A 406 -47.79 -6.74 9.04
N ASP A 407 -47.07 -5.74 9.53
CA ASP A 407 -46.83 -4.50 8.80
C ASP A 407 -45.57 -4.63 7.96
N LEU A 408 -45.71 -4.62 6.64
CA LEU A 408 -44.58 -4.70 5.70
C LEU A 408 -43.95 -3.33 5.53
N ILE A 409 -42.70 -3.17 5.99
CA ILE A 409 -41.97 -1.90 5.92
C ILE A 409 -41.19 -1.79 4.61
N ARG A 410 -40.45 -2.85 4.24
CA ARG A 410 -39.62 -2.84 3.03
C ARG A 410 -39.26 -4.24 2.55
N GLU A 411 -39.22 -4.42 1.24
CA GLU A 411 -38.73 -5.62 0.56
C GLU A 411 -37.40 -5.37 -0.16
N ARG A 412 -36.57 -6.42 -0.27
CA ARG A 412 -35.37 -6.46 -1.11
C ARG A 412 -35.13 -7.86 -1.65
N HIS A 413 -34.65 -7.93 -2.88
CA HIS A 413 -34.15 -9.15 -3.50
C HIS A 413 -32.67 -8.99 -3.86
N TYR A 414 -31.84 -9.97 -3.47
CA TYR A 414 -30.44 -10.00 -3.85
C TYR A 414 -29.88 -11.43 -3.87
N ARG A 415 -28.88 -11.65 -4.74
CA ARG A 415 -28.01 -12.83 -4.70
C ARG A 415 -26.88 -12.59 -3.71
N GLU A 416 -26.72 -13.48 -2.74
CA GLU A 416 -25.73 -13.39 -1.66
C GLU A 416 -24.63 -14.43 -1.93
N HIS A 417 -23.42 -13.95 -2.20
CA HIS A 417 -22.22 -14.75 -2.38
C HIS A 417 -21.33 -14.58 -1.14
N ASP A 418 -21.26 -15.61 -0.30
CA ASP A 418 -20.43 -15.64 0.90
C ASP A 418 -19.20 -16.54 0.67
N VAL A 419 -18.02 -16.02 0.99
CA VAL A 419 -16.79 -16.82 1.07
C VAL A 419 -16.28 -16.77 2.51
N TYR A 420 -16.24 -17.92 3.15
CA TYR A 420 -15.79 -18.11 4.52
C TYR A 420 -14.34 -18.58 4.55
N PHE A 421 -13.50 -17.81 5.22
CA PHE A 421 -12.09 -18.08 5.46
C PHE A 421 -11.90 -18.69 6.84
N PHE A 422 -11.22 -19.84 6.86
CA PHE A 422 -10.85 -20.56 8.07
C PHE A 422 -9.35 -20.46 8.31
N PHE A 423 -8.95 -20.41 9.58
CA PHE A 423 -7.58 -20.19 10.01
C PHE A 423 -7.09 -21.35 10.89
N ASP A 424 -5.78 -21.46 11.05
CA ASP A 424 -5.17 -22.59 11.79
C ASP A 424 -5.57 -22.66 13.26
N ASP A 425 -5.80 -21.51 13.90
CA ASP A 425 -6.32 -21.41 15.26
C ASP A 425 -7.83 -21.07 15.24
N PRO A 426 -8.71 -22.01 15.61
CA PRO A 426 -10.15 -21.79 15.66
C PRO A 426 -10.59 -20.69 16.64
N ALA A 427 -9.75 -20.34 17.63
CA ALA A 427 -10.05 -19.26 18.58
C ALA A 427 -10.09 -17.88 17.90
N GLN A 428 -9.46 -17.74 16.73
CA GLN A 428 -9.50 -16.53 15.91
C GLN A 428 -10.87 -16.31 15.24
N GLY A 429 -11.75 -17.30 15.29
CA GLY A 429 -13.03 -17.28 14.59
C GLY A 429 -12.88 -17.52 13.09
N ARG A 430 -13.85 -17.04 12.31
CA ARG A 430 -13.87 -17.17 10.85
C ARG A 430 -14.18 -15.83 10.21
N LEU A 431 -13.47 -15.50 9.13
CA LEU A 431 -13.72 -14.28 8.38
C LEU A 431 -14.64 -14.57 7.21
N ARG A 432 -15.69 -13.78 7.04
CA ARG A 432 -16.60 -13.89 5.91
C ARG A 432 -16.46 -12.68 5.01
N TYR A 433 -16.08 -12.91 3.75
CA TYR A 433 -16.29 -11.97 2.66
C TYR A 433 -17.69 -12.20 2.09
N ARG A 434 -18.45 -11.14 1.90
CA ARG A 434 -19.80 -11.20 1.35
C ARG A 434 -19.95 -10.20 0.22
N GLU A 435 -20.56 -10.64 -0.87
CA GLU A 435 -21.04 -9.82 -1.98
C GLU A 435 -22.57 -9.97 -2.11
N ASP A 436 -23.29 -8.86 -1.98
CA ASP A 436 -24.74 -8.78 -2.14
C ASP A 436 -25.06 -8.12 -3.50
N ASP A 437 -25.52 -8.90 -4.48
CA ASP A 437 -25.96 -8.46 -5.80
C ASP A 437 -27.45 -8.11 -5.78
N PHE A 438 -27.80 -6.83 -5.69
CA PHE A 438 -29.19 -6.37 -5.65
C PHE A 438 -29.88 -6.54 -7.00
N ILE A 439 -30.98 -7.29 -7.03
CA ILE A 439 -31.73 -7.61 -8.24
C ILE A 439 -32.91 -6.64 -8.40
N ASP A 440 -33.08 -6.11 -9.61
CA ASP A 440 -34.33 -5.47 -10.03
C ASP A 440 -35.23 -6.53 -10.68
N ASP A 441 -36.27 -6.95 -9.97
CA ASP A 441 -37.20 -7.99 -10.41
C ASP A 441 -37.94 -7.64 -11.71
N ALA A 442 -38.11 -6.35 -12.01
CA ALA A 442 -38.77 -5.94 -13.25
C ALA A 442 -37.87 -6.11 -14.49
N LYS A 443 -36.54 -6.18 -14.30
CA LYS A 443 -35.55 -6.24 -15.40
C LYS A 443 -34.66 -7.47 -15.36
N GLY A 444 -34.61 -8.19 -14.24
CA GLY A 444 -33.71 -9.33 -14.03
C GLY A 444 -32.22 -8.95 -13.99
N THR A 445 -31.91 -7.66 -13.79
CA THR A 445 -30.53 -7.14 -13.83
C THR A 445 -30.03 -6.75 -12.45
N VAL A 446 -28.72 -6.89 -12.22
CA VAL A 446 -28.06 -6.40 -11.00
C VAL A 446 -27.99 -4.87 -11.05
N THR A 447 -28.53 -4.22 -10.02
CA THR A 447 -28.58 -2.75 -9.91
C THR A 447 -27.45 -2.17 -9.07
N ASN A 448 -26.99 -2.93 -8.08
CA ASN A 448 -25.95 -2.50 -7.17
C ASN A 448 -25.28 -3.74 -6.57
N VAL A 449 -24.00 -3.63 -6.24
CA VAL A 449 -23.22 -4.66 -5.58
C VAL A 449 -22.71 -4.10 -4.27
N ARG A 450 -22.96 -4.79 -3.17
CA ARG A 450 -22.43 -4.40 -1.84
C ARG A 450 -21.53 -5.48 -1.30
N THR A 451 -20.27 -5.13 -1.07
CA THR A 451 -19.29 -6.02 -0.46
C THR A 451 -19.04 -5.69 1.01
N ARG A 452 -18.79 -6.70 1.85
CA ARG A 452 -18.43 -6.50 3.27
C ARG A 452 -17.57 -7.64 3.83
N LEU A 453 -16.68 -7.31 4.76
CA LEU A 453 -15.98 -8.26 5.60
C LEU A 453 -16.68 -8.37 6.96
N THR A 454 -16.79 -9.59 7.49
CA THR A 454 -17.33 -9.85 8.83
C THR A 454 -16.48 -10.90 9.52
N LEU A 455 -15.76 -10.52 10.58
CA LEU A 455 -15.13 -11.50 11.47
C LEU A 455 -16.16 -12.00 12.47
N LEU A 456 -16.40 -13.30 12.44
CA LEU A 456 -17.33 -14.00 13.29
C LEU A 456 -16.55 -14.69 14.42
N GLY A 457 -16.70 -14.19 15.65
CA GLY A 457 -16.07 -14.79 16.83
C GLY A 457 -16.63 -16.18 17.20
N VAL A 458 -15.96 -16.84 18.15
CA VAL A 458 -16.33 -18.19 18.63
C VAL A 458 -17.71 -18.16 19.30
N LYS A 459 -18.55 -19.14 18.95
CA LYS A 459 -19.95 -19.29 19.41
C LYS A 459 -20.00 -19.42 20.94
N ARG A 460 -20.81 -18.60 21.62
CA ARG A 460 -21.29 -18.87 22.99
C ARG A 460 -22.80 -19.10 22.91
N GLU A 461 -23.24 -20.34 23.14
CA GLU A 461 -24.67 -20.70 23.13
C GLU A 461 -25.29 -20.66 24.52
N GLY A 462 -26.53 -20.17 24.59
CA GLY A 462 -27.51 -20.61 25.59
C GLY A 462 -28.70 -21.21 24.85
N LYS A 463 -29.07 -22.46 25.14
CA LYS A 463 -30.28 -23.11 24.59
C LYS A 463 -31.45 -22.93 25.56
N PHE A 464 -32.60 -22.53 25.04
CA PHE A 464 -33.90 -22.64 25.71
C PHE A 464 -34.85 -23.45 24.81
N GLU A 465 -35.80 -24.16 25.43
CA GLU A 465 -36.80 -25.08 24.85
C GLU A 465 -37.27 -24.73 23.42
N ASP A 466 -36.48 -25.11 22.40
CA ASP A 466 -36.74 -24.94 20.95
C ASP A 466 -36.30 -23.62 20.28
N GLN A 467 -35.45 -22.80 20.90
CA GLN A 467 -34.98 -21.51 20.35
C GLN A 467 -33.45 -21.34 20.48
N VAL A 468 -32.83 -20.72 19.47
CA VAL A 468 -31.39 -20.42 19.46
C VAL A 468 -31.14 -18.94 19.75
N LEU A 469 -30.55 -18.66 20.91
CA LEU A 469 -29.94 -17.37 21.22
C LEU A 469 -28.46 -17.42 20.81
N LEU A 470 -28.07 -16.69 19.76
CA LEU A 470 -26.68 -16.60 19.34
C LEU A 470 -26.05 -15.34 19.93
N SER A 471 -25.05 -15.51 20.80
CA SER A 471 -24.12 -14.43 21.16
C SER A 471 -22.80 -14.65 20.42
N ARG A 472 -22.42 -13.68 19.57
CA ARG A 472 -21.14 -13.65 18.86
C ARG A 472 -20.61 -12.23 18.83
N SER A 473 -19.34 -12.04 19.17
CA SER A 473 -18.64 -10.82 18.80
C SER A 473 -18.52 -10.77 17.27
N ARG A 474 -18.98 -9.66 16.67
CA ARG A 474 -18.91 -9.42 15.23
C ARG A 474 -18.15 -8.14 14.98
N TYR A 475 -17.07 -8.25 14.21
CA TYR A 475 -16.32 -7.10 13.75
C TYR A 475 -16.55 -6.91 12.25
N LEU A 476 -16.89 -5.69 11.87
CA LEU A 476 -17.20 -5.32 10.50
C LEU A 476 -16.09 -4.45 9.92
N ALA A 477 -15.74 -4.72 8.67
CA ALA A 477 -14.89 -3.85 7.86
C ALA A 477 -15.48 -3.75 6.44
N PRO A 478 -15.33 -2.59 5.77
CA PRO A 478 -15.68 -2.47 4.36
C PRO A 478 -14.81 -3.42 3.53
N ALA A 479 -15.41 -4.05 2.52
CA ALA A 479 -14.68 -4.91 1.59
C ALA A 479 -14.37 -4.14 0.28
N SER A 480 -13.51 -3.13 0.37
CA SER A 480 -13.17 -2.24 -0.76
C SER A 480 -12.20 -2.85 -1.78
N GLN A 481 -11.68 -4.05 -1.54
CA GLN A 481 -10.73 -4.74 -2.41
C GLN A 481 -11.32 -6.02 -3.00
N SER A 482 -10.66 -6.56 -4.03
CA SER A 482 -11.09 -7.82 -4.67
C SER A 482 -11.02 -9.02 -3.71
N LEU A 483 -11.84 -10.06 -3.93
CA LEU A 483 -11.76 -11.32 -3.18
C LEU A 483 -10.34 -11.91 -3.19
N ARG A 484 -9.65 -11.84 -4.34
CA ARG A 484 -8.25 -12.30 -4.47
C ARG A 484 -7.29 -11.56 -3.53
N PHE A 485 -7.44 -10.24 -3.39
CA PHE A 485 -6.66 -9.46 -2.43
C PHE A 485 -6.82 -10.04 -1.02
N TYR A 486 -8.06 -10.34 -0.61
CA TYR A 486 -8.32 -10.85 0.74
C TYR A 486 -7.76 -12.25 0.95
N ARG A 487 -7.75 -13.11 -0.07
CA ARG A 487 -7.08 -14.42 -0.02
C ARG A 487 -5.58 -14.28 0.24
N GLU A 488 -4.92 -13.42 -0.53
CA GLU A 488 -3.48 -13.16 -0.40
C GLU A 488 -3.13 -12.50 0.94
N TYR A 489 -3.99 -11.60 1.44
CA TYR A 489 -3.77 -10.87 2.68
C TYR A 489 -4.00 -11.71 3.95
N PHE A 490 -5.13 -12.42 4.01
CA PHE A 490 -5.48 -13.21 5.19
C PHE A 490 -4.83 -14.59 5.21
N LYS A 491 -4.45 -15.14 4.05
CA LYS A 491 -3.84 -16.47 3.89
C LYS A 491 -4.64 -17.56 4.63
N PRO A 492 -5.92 -17.77 4.28
CA PRO A 492 -6.74 -18.78 4.96
C PRO A 492 -6.18 -20.19 4.73
N LYS A 493 -6.38 -21.06 5.72
CA LYS A 493 -6.07 -22.49 5.63
C LYS A 493 -6.99 -23.20 4.65
N SER A 494 -8.27 -22.84 4.69
CA SER A 494 -9.31 -23.37 3.82
C SER A 494 -10.42 -22.34 3.61
N GLU A 495 -11.20 -22.54 2.56
CA GLU A 495 -12.33 -21.68 2.21
C GLU A 495 -13.57 -22.53 1.96
N ILE A 496 -14.74 -22.01 2.33
CA ILE A 496 -16.05 -22.56 1.93
C ILE A 496 -16.86 -21.43 1.31
N THR A 497 -17.42 -21.69 0.14
CA THR A 497 -18.32 -20.75 -0.54
C THR A 497 -19.77 -21.16 -0.31
N ILE A 498 -20.62 -20.16 -0.09
CA ILE A 498 -22.06 -20.31 -0.02
C ILE A 498 -22.70 -19.29 -0.95
N GLU A 499 -23.52 -19.78 -1.88
CA GLU A 499 -24.32 -18.95 -2.77
C GLU A 499 -25.80 -19.20 -2.52
N LYS A 500 -26.56 -18.12 -2.40
CA LYS A 500 -28.01 -18.20 -2.29
C LYS A 500 -28.72 -17.00 -2.90
N ASP A 501 -29.94 -17.26 -3.30
CA ASP A 501 -30.88 -16.24 -3.75
C ASP A 501 -31.81 -15.89 -2.58
N ARG A 502 -31.93 -14.60 -2.23
CA ARG A 502 -32.61 -14.15 -1.02
C ARG A 502 -33.67 -13.10 -1.32
N LEU A 503 -34.92 -13.42 -0.97
CA LEU A 503 -35.98 -12.45 -0.76
C LEU A 503 -36.02 -12.06 0.71
N ARG A 504 -36.01 -10.76 1.00
CA ARG A 504 -35.95 -10.24 2.37
C ARG A 504 -36.97 -9.14 2.60
N TRP A 505 -37.79 -9.34 3.62
CA TRP A 505 -38.72 -8.35 4.14
C TRP A 505 -38.26 -7.84 5.50
N LEU A 506 -38.28 -6.52 5.68
CA LEU A 506 -38.34 -5.90 6.99
C LEU A 506 -39.82 -5.72 7.31
N ILE A 507 -40.25 -6.32 8.41
CA ILE A 507 -41.63 -6.25 8.90
C ILE A 507 -41.66 -5.78 10.34
N GLN A 508 -42.81 -5.27 10.76
CA GLN A 508 -43.14 -5.04 12.16
C GLN A 508 -44.28 -6.00 12.55
N TYR A 509 -44.06 -6.74 13.64
CA TYR A 509 -45.03 -7.68 14.21
C TYR A 509 -45.10 -7.42 15.71
N LYS A 510 -46.28 -7.05 16.22
CA LYS A 510 -46.52 -6.69 17.64
C LYS A 510 -45.46 -5.71 18.17
N ASP A 511 -45.30 -4.58 17.49
CA ASP A 511 -44.36 -3.51 17.82
C ASP A 511 -42.87 -3.90 17.81
N THR A 512 -42.53 -5.04 17.20
CA THR A 512 -41.17 -5.53 17.11
C THR A 512 -40.76 -5.72 15.65
N GLU A 513 -39.61 -5.18 15.28
CA GLU A 513 -39.05 -5.37 13.93
C GLU A 513 -38.38 -6.74 13.76
N PHE A 514 -38.71 -7.41 12.66
CA PHE A 514 -38.09 -8.65 12.20
C PHE A 514 -37.68 -8.54 10.75
N PHE A 515 -36.58 -9.22 10.42
CA PHE A 515 -36.24 -9.56 9.06
C PHE A 515 -36.70 -10.97 8.75
N VAL A 516 -37.62 -11.12 7.80
CA VAL A 516 -38.04 -12.40 7.25
C VAL A 516 -37.28 -12.61 5.95
N ASN A 517 -36.53 -13.71 5.85
CA ASN A 517 -35.76 -14.05 4.66
C ASN A 517 -36.24 -15.38 4.10
N LEU A 518 -36.52 -15.43 2.81
CA LEU A 518 -36.67 -16.67 2.05
C LEU A 518 -35.39 -16.89 1.25
N ASP A 519 -34.68 -17.96 1.60
CA ASP A 519 -33.39 -18.30 1.03
C ASP A 519 -33.53 -19.53 0.14
N GLN A 520 -33.12 -19.42 -1.12
CA GLN A 520 -32.87 -20.56 -1.99
C GLN A 520 -31.38 -20.81 -2.09
N MET A 521 -30.92 -21.91 -1.48
CA MET A 521 -29.50 -22.27 -1.45
C MET A 521 -29.09 -22.85 -2.82
N LYS A 522 -28.17 -22.17 -3.50
CA LYS A 522 -27.68 -22.54 -4.85
C LYS A 522 -26.41 -23.37 -4.76
N GLU A 523 -25.49 -22.96 -3.90
CA GLU A 523 -24.22 -23.66 -3.69
C GLU A 523 -23.87 -23.67 -2.19
N PRO A 524 -23.76 -24.84 -1.55
CA PRO A 524 -24.26 -26.14 -2.03
C PRO A 524 -25.81 -26.16 -2.11
N GLN A 525 -26.36 -27.07 -2.92
CA GLN A 525 -27.81 -27.19 -3.12
C GLN A 525 -28.50 -27.80 -1.88
N LEU A 526 -28.93 -26.95 -0.95
CA LEU A 526 -29.58 -27.36 0.31
C LEU A 526 -31.11 -27.17 0.30
N GLY A 527 -31.67 -26.61 -0.78
CA GLY A 527 -33.10 -26.33 -0.92
C GLY A 527 -33.51 -24.96 -0.39
N HIS A 528 -34.76 -24.83 0.05
CA HIS A 528 -35.33 -23.57 0.49
C HIS A 528 -35.42 -23.48 2.02
N TYR A 529 -35.19 -22.29 2.55
CA TYR A 529 -35.25 -22.01 3.97
C TYR A 529 -35.99 -20.70 4.24
N LEU A 530 -36.81 -20.72 5.29
CA LEU A 530 -37.36 -19.52 5.91
C LEU A 530 -36.50 -19.17 7.12
N GLU A 531 -36.02 -17.92 7.18
CA GLU A 531 -35.18 -17.41 8.25
C GLU A 531 -35.75 -16.10 8.81
N ILE A 532 -36.18 -16.12 10.08
CA ILE A 532 -36.63 -14.94 10.82
C ILE A 532 -35.48 -14.45 11.72
N LYS A 533 -35.14 -13.16 11.61
CA LYS A 533 -34.00 -12.55 12.29
C LYS A 533 -34.37 -11.24 12.99
N SER A 534 -33.88 -11.06 14.22
CA SER A 534 -33.89 -9.77 14.93
C SER A 534 -32.64 -9.61 15.77
N ARG A 535 -32.28 -8.37 16.12
CA ARG A 535 -31.08 -8.05 16.89
C ARG A 535 -31.40 -7.11 18.04
N THR A 536 -30.61 -7.21 19.11
CA THR A 536 -30.74 -6.34 20.29
C THR A 536 -29.48 -6.38 21.16
N TRP A 537 -29.28 -5.33 21.95
CA TRP A 537 -28.24 -5.25 22.99
C TRP A 537 -28.67 -5.87 24.32
N SER A 538 -29.97 -6.13 24.51
CA SER A 538 -30.54 -6.60 25.77
C SER A 538 -30.86 -8.09 25.69
N ARG A 539 -30.28 -8.88 26.60
CA ARG A 539 -30.60 -10.31 26.73
C ARG A 539 -32.10 -10.55 26.99
N LYS A 540 -32.71 -9.74 27.86
CA LYS A 540 -34.14 -9.84 28.20
C LYS A 540 -35.02 -9.52 26.99
N ASP A 541 -34.62 -8.55 26.17
CA ASP A 541 -35.32 -8.22 24.93
C ASP A 541 -35.13 -9.33 23.88
N ALA A 542 -33.96 -9.96 23.83
CA ALA A 542 -33.69 -11.08 22.95
C ALA A 542 -34.59 -12.29 23.28
N GLU A 543 -34.85 -12.55 24.56
CA GLU A 543 -35.78 -13.59 25.02
C GLU A 543 -37.22 -13.32 24.54
N ILE A 544 -37.69 -12.07 24.65
CA ILE A 544 -39.02 -11.66 24.15
C ILE A 544 -39.09 -11.82 22.62
N LYS A 545 -38.08 -11.33 21.91
CA LYS A 545 -37.96 -11.43 20.45
C LYS A 545 -37.93 -12.88 19.96
N ALA A 546 -37.33 -13.80 20.72
CA ALA A 546 -37.27 -15.22 20.35
C ALA A 546 -38.65 -15.91 20.49
N GLN A 547 -39.43 -15.55 21.50
CA GLN A 547 -40.82 -15.98 21.64
C GLN A 547 -41.69 -15.45 20.49
N LEU A 548 -41.58 -14.15 20.19
CA LEU A 548 -42.31 -13.52 19.08
C LEU A 548 -41.92 -14.09 17.72
N ALA A 549 -40.63 -14.41 17.49
CA ALA A 549 -40.19 -15.06 16.25
C ALA A 549 -40.80 -16.46 16.07
N SER A 550 -41.00 -17.20 17.17
CA SER A 550 -41.63 -18.53 17.13
C SER A 550 -43.13 -18.43 16.87
N GLU A 551 -43.79 -17.43 17.44
CA GLU A 551 -45.19 -17.13 17.13
C GLU A 551 -45.35 -16.72 15.65
N LEU A 552 -44.46 -15.86 15.17
CA LEU A 552 -44.45 -15.41 13.78
C LEU A 552 -44.23 -16.56 12.80
N LEU A 553 -43.45 -17.60 13.13
CA LEU A 553 -43.38 -18.82 12.31
C LEU A 553 -44.73 -19.52 12.16
N SER A 554 -45.56 -19.50 13.20
CA SER A 554 -46.91 -20.08 13.16
C SER A 554 -47.85 -19.25 12.31
N VAL A 555 -47.73 -17.92 12.38
CA VAL A 555 -48.47 -16.99 11.51
C VAL A 555 -48.09 -17.18 10.04
N LEU A 556 -46.82 -17.50 9.76
CA LEU A 556 -46.30 -17.78 8.42
C LEU A 556 -46.55 -19.22 7.94
N ASP A 557 -47.34 -20.02 8.65
CA ASP A 557 -47.66 -21.43 8.33
C ASP A 557 -46.42 -22.32 8.14
N ALA A 558 -45.32 -21.98 8.81
CA ALA A 558 -44.03 -22.68 8.68
C ALA A 558 -43.71 -23.60 9.86
N SER A 559 -44.64 -23.76 10.82
CA SER A 559 -44.41 -24.51 12.07
C SER A 559 -44.21 -26.02 11.88
N SER A 560 -44.65 -26.59 10.76
CA SER A 560 -44.49 -28.01 10.43
C SER A 560 -43.14 -28.36 9.80
N GLY A 561 -42.33 -27.38 9.41
CA GLY A 561 -41.03 -27.61 8.79
C GLY A 561 -39.96 -28.04 9.80
N GLU A 562 -38.92 -28.70 9.30
CA GLU A 562 -37.76 -29.09 10.12
C GLU A 562 -37.01 -27.83 10.59
N LYS A 563 -37.02 -27.59 11.91
CA LYS A 563 -36.30 -26.47 12.52
C LYS A 563 -34.81 -26.73 12.49
N VAL A 564 -34.05 -25.78 11.97
CA VAL A 564 -32.59 -25.85 11.87
C VAL A 564 -31.95 -24.82 12.78
N THR A 565 -31.09 -25.30 13.67
CA THR A 565 -30.45 -24.47 14.71
C THR A 565 -29.05 -23.98 14.33
N GLU A 566 -28.50 -24.51 13.23
CA GLU A 566 -27.18 -24.21 12.70
C GLU A 566 -27.22 -23.05 11.69
N ASP A 567 -26.11 -22.31 11.59
CA ASP A 567 -25.91 -21.40 10.46
C ASP A 567 -25.65 -22.19 9.17
N TYR A 568 -25.89 -21.59 8.01
CA TYR A 568 -25.66 -22.29 6.74
C TYR A 568 -24.24 -22.83 6.59
N ILE A 569 -23.25 -22.09 7.08
CA ILE A 569 -21.85 -22.55 7.08
C ILE A 569 -21.58 -23.74 7.99
N ASP A 570 -22.36 -23.88 9.07
CA ASP A 570 -22.22 -25.02 9.99
C ASP A 570 -22.88 -26.26 9.34
N ILE A 571 -24.04 -26.10 8.70
CA ILE A 571 -24.72 -27.16 7.92
C ILE A 571 -23.82 -27.71 6.80
N VAL A 572 -23.08 -26.82 6.11
CA VAL A 572 -22.18 -27.21 5.01
C VAL A 572 -20.89 -27.84 5.51
N GLY A 573 -20.42 -27.50 6.71
CA GLY A 573 -19.17 -28.03 7.26
C GLY A 573 -19.30 -29.44 7.86
N GLU A 574 -20.52 -29.88 8.20
CA GLU A 574 -20.81 -31.23 8.72
C GLU A 574 -21.23 -32.23 7.62
N ALA A 575 -21.51 -31.75 6.40
CA ALA A 575 -21.81 -32.55 5.20
C ALA A 575 -20.54 -32.89 4.42
#